data_AF-A0A3D6BPZ5-F1
#
_entry.id   AF-A0A3D6BPZ5-F1
#
_cell.length_a   1.000
_cell.length_b   1.000
_cell.length_c   1.000
_cell.angle_alpha   90.00
_cell.angle_beta   90.00
_cell.angle_gamma   90.00
#
_symmetry.space_group_name_H-M   'P 1'
#
loop_
_entity.id
_entity.type
_entity.pdbx_description
1 polymer ?
#
loop_
_entity_poly.entity_id
_entity_poly.type
_entity_poly.pdbx_seq_one_letter_code
_entity_poly.pdbx_strand_id
1 'polypeptide(L)'
;MIKKNTFYALVITTFIISFNGLSKSIGISNYALDKNVYLSQNYNPLEDYVSLRPEYNLEKTNTTEFRNITFCPTNFSQNVDTGTCGAVVNFTLPTTDITGGSMVLITALGNGDTFPVGLTTVTYEEYDAGNVATGLTCSFDVTVVDNEAPTAICQDTTIYLDAAGNATLTAADIDNGSSDNCSAVTLTTSQTTFNCSDLGTLNVTLYVEDAYGNTSSCVANVTIEDSIPPTVACQDITVQLDASGNASITTGDIDFGSVDNCAIAYMSLDQTTFNCANVGNNTVTLSVTDIMGNTSSCTATVTVEDNIAPTIACPTDIILSNDAGQCDAVVTWTAPTGADNCAGAVVTSSHNPGDT
;
A
#
# COMPACT_ATOMS: atom_id res chain seq x y z
N MET A 1 31.48 -36.65 -17.29
CA MET A 1 30.81 -37.66 -18.15
C MET A 1 29.35 -37.62 -17.73
N ILE A 2 28.39 -37.15 -18.53
CA ILE A 2 27.95 -37.67 -19.83
C ILE A 2 27.39 -36.49 -20.66
N LYS A 3 27.73 -36.51 -21.96
CA LYS A 3 27.33 -35.57 -23.01
C LYS A 3 25.81 -35.57 -23.23
N LYS A 4 25.19 -34.39 -23.33
CA LYS A 4 23.94 -34.24 -24.10
C LYS A 4 24.31 -33.79 -25.51
N ASN A 5 24.11 -34.72 -26.44
CA ASN A 5 24.30 -34.52 -27.87
C ASN A 5 23.20 -33.62 -28.44
N THR A 6 23.64 -32.84 -29.42
CA THR A 6 22.95 -32.01 -30.38
C THR A 6 21.70 -32.68 -30.97
N PHE A 7 20.57 -31.96 -30.96
CA PHE A 7 19.36 -32.32 -31.70
C PHE A 7 19.62 -32.13 -33.21
N TYR A 8 19.56 -33.21 -33.98
CA TYR A 8 19.34 -33.14 -35.42
C TYR A 8 17.83 -33.18 -35.66
N ALA A 9 17.29 -32.14 -36.29
CA ALA A 9 15.92 -32.11 -36.77
C ALA A 9 15.76 -33.14 -37.90
N LEU A 10 15.02 -34.23 -37.64
CA LEU A 10 14.56 -35.14 -38.65
C LEU A 10 13.25 -34.59 -39.23
N VAL A 11 13.37 -33.87 -40.34
CA VAL A 11 12.24 -33.36 -41.12
C VAL A 11 11.56 -34.53 -41.83
N ILE A 12 10.50 -35.07 -41.22
CA ILE A 12 9.58 -36.01 -41.89
C ILE A 12 8.67 -35.17 -42.78
N THR A 13 8.88 -35.20 -44.09
CA THR A 13 8.20 -34.34 -45.08
C THR A 13 7.23 -35.07 -46.01
N THR A 14 6.77 -36.27 -45.68
CA THR A 14 5.76 -36.92 -46.54
C THR A 14 4.92 -37.95 -45.79
N PHE A 15 3.59 -37.81 -45.85
CA PHE A 15 2.62 -38.85 -45.54
C PHE A 15 1.98 -39.26 -46.87
N ILE A 16 2.11 -40.53 -47.25
CA ILE A 16 1.54 -41.07 -48.50
C ILE A 16 0.33 -41.90 -48.12
N ILE A 17 -0.87 -41.46 -48.51
CA ILE A 17 -2.07 -42.30 -48.51
C ILE A 17 -2.32 -42.69 -49.98
N SER A 18 -2.13 -43.97 -50.29
CA SER A 18 -2.42 -44.52 -51.62
C SER A 18 -3.83 -45.09 -51.64
N PHE A 19 -4.68 -44.56 -52.52
CA PHE A 19 -5.80 -45.29 -53.09
C PHE A 19 -5.82 -45.08 -54.61
N ASN A 20 -5.85 -46.20 -55.33
CA ASN A 20 -5.98 -46.39 -56.78
C ASN A 20 -6.06 -45.13 -57.68
N GLY A 21 -4.90 -44.66 -58.13
CA GLY A 21 -4.76 -44.10 -59.49
C GLY A 21 -4.67 -42.58 -59.66
N LEU A 22 -4.50 -41.77 -58.61
CA LEU A 22 -4.25 -40.33 -58.74
C LEU A 22 -3.11 -39.89 -57.82
N SER A 23 -2.15 -39.12 -58.34
CA SER A 23 -1.07 -38.49 -57.57
C SER A 23 -0.97 -37.00 -57.91
N LYS A 24 -0.84 -36.15 -56.88
CA LYS A 24 -0.37 -34.77 -57.04
C LYS A 24 0.44 -34.36 -55.81
N SER A 25 1.57 -33.69 -56.03
CA SER A 25 2.34 -33.05 -54.97
C SER A 25 1.74 -31.69 -54.62
N ILE A 26 1.67 -31.36 -53.33
CA ILE A 26 1.33 -30.02 -52.83
C ILE A 26 2.61 -29.41 -52.28
N GLY A 27 3.10 -28.35 -52.92
CA GLY A 27 4.16 -27.51 -52.37
C GLY A 27 3.57 -26.44 -51.47
N ILE A 28 3.97 -26.40 -50.21
CA ILE A 28 3.56 -25.36 -49.26
C ILE A 28 4.69 -24.34 -49.22
N SER A 29 4.54 -23.19 -49.90
CA SER A 29 5.35 -22.00 -49.60
C SER A 29 4.45 -20.86 -49.17
N ASN A 30 4.63 -20.47 -47.91
CA ASN A 30 4.20 -19.22 -47.28
C ASN A 30 2.71 -19.04 -47.02
N TYR A 31 2.20 -19.62 -45.92
CA TYR A 31 1.15 -18.96 -45.13
C TYR A 31 1.48 -19.11 -43.65
N ALA A 32 1.57 -17.96 -42.98
CA ALA A 32 1.66 -17.86 -41.54
C ALA A 32 0.42 -18.49 -40.90
N LEU A 33 0.63 -19.23 -39.80
CA LEU A 33 -0.41 -19.63 -38.88
C LEU A 33 -1.01 -18.38 -38.25
N ASP A 34 -2.10 -17.89 -38.82
CA ASP A 34 -3.02 -17.00 -38.12
C ASP A 34 -4.28 -17.79 -37.79
N LYS A 35 -4.69 -17.71 -36.52
CA LYS A 35 -5.61 -18.67 -35.88
C LYS A 35 -7.09 -18.36 -36.13
N ASN A 36 -7.40 -17.52 -37.12
CA ASN A 36 -8.76 -17.13 -37.50
C ASN A 36 -8.85 -16.95 -39.02
N VAL A 37 -9.22 -18.02 -39.73
CA VAL A 37 -9.67 -17.91 -41.13
C VAL A 37 -11.06 -18.52 -41.22
N TYR A 38 -12.05 -17.63 -41.28
CA TYR A 38 -13.40 -17.94 -41.72
C TYR A 38 -13.34 -18.53 -43.14
N LEU A 39 -13.82 -19.76 -43.29
CA LEU A 39 -14.20 -20.28 -44.61
C LEU A 39 -15.46 -19.52 -45.05
N SER A 40 -15.28 -18.46 -45.84
CA SER A 40 -16.39 -17.86 -46.57
C SER A 40 -16.95 -18.89 -47.55
N GLN A 41 -18.27 -19.00 -47.56
CA GLN A 41 -19.07 -19.85 -48.43
C GLN A 41 -18.62 -19.77 -49.90
N ASN A 42 -18.65 -20.93 -50.58
CA ASN A 42 -18.30 -21.20 -51.99
C ASN A 42 -16.89 -21.76 -52.27
N TYR A 43 -16.53 -22.88 -51.63
CA TYR A 43 -15.51 -23.76 -52.21
C TYR A 43 -16.05 -25.17 -52.37
N ASN A 44 -16.38 -25.54 -53.62
CA ASN A 44 -16.72 -26.91 -54.01
C ASN A 44 -15.40 -27.63 -54.36
N PRO A 45 -14.93 -28.62 -53.58
CA PRO A 45 -13.65 -29.29 -53.85
C PRO A 45 -13.67 -30.21 -55.10
N LEU A 46 -14.74 -30.18 -55.91
CA LEU A 46 -14.93 -31.04 -57.09
C LEU A 46 -15.15 -30.27 -58.41
N GLU A 47 -15.10 -28.93 -58.43
CA GLU A 47 -15.41 -28.16 -59.65
C GLU A 47 -14.44 -28.37 -60.84
N ASP A 48 -13.25 -28.95 -60.62
CA ASP A 48 -12.25 -29.18 -61.67
C ASP A 48 -12.11 -30.66 -62.12
N TYR A 49 -12.98 -31.57 -61.67
CA TYR A 49 -12.95 -32.96 -62.16
C TYR A 49 -13.66 -33.11 -63.52
N VAL A 50 -12.91 -33.00 -64.62
CA VAL A 50 -13.38 -33.42 -65.95
C VAL A 50 -13.20 -34.95 -66.09
N SER A 51 -14.30 -35.67 -66.26
CA SER A 51 -14.31 -37.12 -66.53
C SER A 51 -13.67 -37.44 -67.89
N LEU A 52 -12.74 -38.42 -67.94
CA LEU A 52 -12.07 -38.89 -69.16
C LEU A 52 -12.75 -40.11 -69.83
N ARG A 53 -14.08 -40.27 -69.72
CA ARG A 53 -14.82 -41.32 -70.43
C ARG A 53 -15.81 -40.73 -71.46
N PRO A 54 -15.72 -41.06 -72.77
CA PRO A 54 -16.54 -40.43 -73.82
C PRO A 54 -18.06 -40.70 -73.82
N GLU A 55 -18.67 -41.31 -72.80
CA GLU A 55 -20.13 -41.52 -72.75
C GLU A 55 -20.75 -41.35 -71.34
N TYR A 56 -20.05 -40.69 -70.42
CA TYR A 56 -20.65 -40.35 -69.12
C TYR A 56 -21.21 -38.93 -69.16
N ASN A 57 -22.48 -38.80 -69.57
CA ASN A 57 -23.24 -37.59 -69.29
C ASN A 57 -23.37 -37.48 -67.77
N LEU A 58 -22.61 -36.57 -67.16
CA LEU A 58 -23.05 -35.95 -65.92
C LEU A 58 -24.35 -35.23 -66.31
N GLU A 59 -25.49 -35.87 -66.04
CA GLU A 59 -26.70 -35.10 -65.84
C GLU A 59 -26.32 -33.99 -64.88
N LYS A 60 -26.55 -32.76 -65.32
CA LYS A 60 -26.46 -31.57 -64.49
C LYS A 60 -27.56 -31.74 -63.46
N THR A 61 -27.31 -32.58 -62.44
CA THR A 61 -28.16 -32.67 -61.27
C THR A 61 -28.05 -31.31 -60.64
N ASN A 62 -29.12 -30.56 -60.89
CA ASN A 62 -29.51 -29.31 -60.29
C ASN A 62 -28.69 -28.98 -59.03
N THR A 63 -27.71 -28.09 -59.14
CA THR A 63 -26.96 -27.57 -58.00
C THR A 63 -27.80 -26.66 -57.09
N THR A 64 -29.14 -26.72 -57.18
CA THR A 64 -30.06 -26.10 -56.22
C THR A 64 -30.52 -27.06 -55.11
N GLU A 65 -29.70 -28.02 -54.67
CA GLU A 65 -30.01 -28.87 -53.49
C GLU A 65 -28.98 -28.72 -52.35
N PHE A 66 -28.49 -27.50 -52.10
CA PHE A 66 -28.18 -27.06 -50.73
C PHE A 66 -29.39 -26.36 -50.10
N ARG A 67 -30.59 -26.79 -50.48
CA ARG A 67 -31.86 -26.27 -49.99
C ARG A 67 -32.21 -27.13 -48.80
N ASN A 68 -32.20 -26.53 -47.61
CA ASN A 68 -32.85 -27.05 -46.43
C ASN A 68 -32.93 -25.89 -45.41
N ILE A 69 -31.81 -25.35 -44.91
CA ILE A 69 -31.82 -24.16 -44.03
C ILE A 69 -31.74 -22.86 -44.87
N THR A 70 -32.81 -22.04 -44.87
CA THR A 70 -32.90 -20.78 -45.63
C THR A 70 -32.33 -19.56 -44.90
N PHE A 71 -32.28 -19.60 -43.57
CA PHE A 71 -31.66 -18.55 -42.77
C PHE A 71 -31.04 -19.16 -41.52
N CYS A 72 -29.81 -18.77 -41.23
CA CYS A 72 -29.12 -19.08 -39.99
C CYS A 72 -28.57 -17.76 -39.43
N PRO A 73 -28.79 -17.43 -38.15
CA PRO A 73 -28.24 -16.22 -37.56
C PRO A 73 -26.71 -16.20 -37.66
N THR A 74 -26.13 -14.99 -37.74
CA THR A 74 -24.69 -14.79 -37.62
C THR A 74 -24.30 -14.58 -36.17
N ASN A 75 -23.05 -14.83 -35.83
CA ASN A 75 -22.52 -14.52 -34.50
C ASN A 75 -22.69 -13.04 -34.17
N PHE A 76 -23.00 -12.71 -32.92
CA PHE A 76 -23.13 -11.33 -32.45
C PHE A 76 -22.78 -11.19 -30.97
N SER A 77 -22.69 -9.96 -30.50
CA SER A 77 -22.44 -9.64 -29.11
C SER A 77 -23.48 -8.66 -28.57
N GLN A 78 -23.76 -8.76 -27.28
CA GLN A 78 -24.67 -7.90 -26.54
C GLN A 78 -24.06 -7.63 -25.15
N ASN A 79 -24.33 -6.47 -24.60
CA ASN A 79 -23.94 -6.15 -23.23
C ASN A 79 -24.93 -6.76 -22.22
N VAL A 80 -24.50 -6.96 -20.99
CA VAL A 80 -25.41 -7.33 -19.89
C VAL A 80 -26.57 -6.32 -19.74
N ASP A 81 -27.72 -6.82 -19.31
CA ASP A 81 -28.82 -5.96 -18.87
C ASP A 81 -28.45 -5.33 -17.52
N THR A 82 -28.76 -4.05 -17.35
CA THR A 82 -28.37 -3.25 -16.17
C THR A 82 -28.71 -3.94 -14.85
N GLY A 83 -27.70 -4.07 -13.98
CA GLY A 83 -27.80 -4.66 -12.65
C GLY A 83 -27.92 -6.19 -12.64
N THR A 84 -27.65 -6.87 -13.76
CA THR A 84 -27.76 -8.33 -13.85
C THR A 84 -26.53 -8.99 -14.48
N CYS A 85 -26.25 -10.23 -14.10
CA CYS A 85 -25.17 -11.05 -14.68
C CYS A 85 -25.63 -11.82 -15.94
N GLY A 86 -26.17 -11.09 -16.91
CA GLY A 86 -26.64 -11.66 -18.17
C GLY A 86 -27.45 -10.67 -18.99
N ALA A 87 -27.89 -11.10 -20.17
CA ALA A 87 -28.72 -10.29 -21.05
C ALA A 87 -29.88 -11.12 -21.60
N VAL A 88 -31.07 -10.54 -21.69
CA VAL A 88 -32.15 -11.11 -22.49
C VAL A 88 -31.82 -10.93 -23.96
N VAL A 89 -31.62 -12.05 -24.66
CA VAL A 89 -31.13 -12.04 -26.04
C VAL A 89 -32.27 -12.33 -27.01
N ASN A 90 -32.48 -11.42 -27.97
CA ASN A 90 -33.45 -11.60 -29.04
C ASN A 90 -32.74 -11.67 -30.39
N PHE A 91 -33.03 -12.70 -31.17
CA PHE A 91 -32.52 -12.92 -32.52
C PHE A 91 -33.61 -13.47 -33.44
N THR A 92 -33.45 -13.23 -34.74
CA THR A 92 -34.33 -13.84 -35.76
C THR A 92 -34.14 -15.35 -35.75
N LEU A 93 -35.21 -16.13 -35.61
CA LEU A 93 -35.13 -17.59 -35.60
C LEU A 93 -34.62 -18.13 -36.95
N PRO A 94 -33.83 -19.22 -36.95
CA PRO A 94 -33.46 -19.89 -38.19
C PRO A 94 -34.69 -20.42 -38.92
N THR A 95 -34.62 -20.48 -40.24
CA THR A 95 -35.73 -20.94 -41.09
C THR A 95 -35.27 -22.03 -42.05
N THR A 96 -36.22 -22.87 -42.46
CA THR A 96 -36.03 -23.95 -43.44
C THR A 96 -37.01 -23.79 -44.60
N ASP A 97 -36.63 -24.24 -45.80
CA ASP A 97 -37.52 -24.34 -46.95
C ASP A 97 -38.17 -25.71 -47.13
N ILE A 98 -37.91 -26.67 -46.22
CA ILE A 98 -38.63 -27.93 -46.19
C ILE A 98 -40.10 -27.63 -45.94
N THR A 99 -40.96 -28.01 -46.89
CA THR A 99 -42.40 -27.78 -46.77
C THR A 99 -42.96 -28.59 -45.59
N GLY A 100 -43.45 -27.89 -44.56
CA GLY A 100 -43.92 -28.50 -43.31
C GLY A 100 -42.80 -28.88 -42.34
N GLY A 101 -41.53 -28.60 -42.67
CA GLY A 101 -40.39 -28.76 -41.77
C GLY A 101 -40.28 -27.65 -40.73
N SER A 102 -39.39 -27.83 -39.76
CA SER A 102 -39.16 -26.87 -38.67
C SER A 102 -37.71 -26.85 -38.20
N MET A 103 -37.32 -25.76 -37.54
CA MET A 103 -36.04 -25.65 -36.83
C MET A 103 -36.31 -25.81 -35.33
N VAL A 104 -35.70 -26.82 -34.72
CA VAL A 104 -35.88 -27.15 -33.29
C VAL A 104 -34.63 -26.79 -32.53
N LEU A 105 -34.77 -25.99 -31.46
CA LEU A 105 -33.66 -25.66 -30.56
C LEU A 105 -33.19 -26.93 -29.85
N ILE A 106 -31.89 -27.21 -29.92
CA ILE A 106 -31.27 -28.34 -29.22
C ILE A 106 -30.27 -27.91 -28.14
N THR A 107 -29.93 -26.62 -28.06
CA THR A 107 -29.19 -26.03 -26.94
C THR A 107 -30.12 -25.59 -25.81
N ALA A 108 -29.55 -25.31 -24.64
CA ALA A 108 -30.33 -24.95 -23.45
C ALA A 108 -30.95 -23.54 -23.50
N LEU A 109 -30.37 -22.62 -24.26
CA LEU A 109 -30.77 -21.21 -24.34
C LEU A 109 -31.19 -20.87 -25.78
N GLY A 110 -32.36 -20.24 -25.91
CA GLY A 110 -33.04 -19.90 -27.15
C GLY A 110 -33.43 -18.42 -27.22
N ASN A 111 -34.23 -18.08 -28.23
CA ASN A 111 -34.64 -16.69 -28.46
C ASN A 111 -35.54 -16.18 -27.33
N GLY A 112 -35.16 -15.06 -26.73
CA GLY A 112 -35.87 -14.43 -25.61
C GLY A 112 -35.41 -14.91 -24.23
N ASP A 113 -34.48 -15.86 -24.15
CA ASP A 113 -33.91 -16.31 -22.87
C ASP A 113 -32.83 -15.34 -22.36
N THR A 114 -32.52 -15.45 -21.07
CA THR A 114 -31.38 -14.75 -20.46
C THR A 114 -30.09 -15.56 -20.68
N PHE A 115 -29.14 -14.96 -21.37
CA PHE A 115 -27.82 -15.53 -21.61
C PHE A 115 -26.84 -15.05 -20.54
N PRO A 116 -26.03 -15.95 -19.94
CA PRO A 116 -24.99 -15.55 -19.00
C PRO A 116 -23.85 -14.83 -19.74
N VAL A 117 -23.04 -14.07 -18.99
CA VAL A 117 -21.80 -13.45 -19.51
C VAL A 117 -20.88 -14.51 -20.12
N GLY A 118 -20.28 -14.17 -21.26
CA GLY A 118 -19.36 -15.02 -22.02
C GLY A 118 -19.95 -15.54 -23.32
N LEU A 119 -19.32 -16.58 -23.86
CA LEU A 119 -19.68 -17.19 -25.13
C LEU A 119 -20.70 -18.29 -24.93
N THR A 120 -21.86 -18.17 -25.59
CA THR A 120 -22.86 -19.23 -25.68
C THR A 120 -23.09 -19.59 -27.15
N THR A 121 -22.82 -20.84 -27.52
CA THR A 121 -23.18 -21.36 -28.85
C THR A 121 -24.63 -21.84 -28.82
N VAL A 122 -25.46 -21.27 -29.69
CA VAL A 122 -26.86 -21.69 -29.89
C VAL A 122 -26.93 -22.60 -31.10
N THR A 123 -27.62 -23.73 -30.98
CA THR A 123 -27.77 -24.68 -32.09
C THR A 123 -29.21 -25.11 -32.27
N TYR A 124 -29.67 -25.02 -33.52
CA TYR A 124 -30.93 -25.57 -33.97
C TYR A 124 -30.68 -26.74 -34.92
N GLU A 125 -31.48 -27.78 -34.80
CA GLU A 125 -31.53 -28.92 -35.71
C GLU A 125 -32.78 -28.83 -36.57
N GLU A 126 -32.63 -29.13 -37.86
CA GLU A 126 -33.74 -29.15 -38.80
C GLU A 126 -34.50 -30.48 -38.74
N TYR A 127 -35.83 -30.40 -38.75
CA TYR A 127 -36.75 -31.53 -38.78
C TYR A 127 -37.64 -31.45 -40.02
N ASP A 128 -37.92 -32.59 -40.64
CA ASP A 128 -38.85 -32.69 -41.76
C ASP A 128 -40.32 -32.63 -41.32
N ALA A 129 -41.25 -32.69 -42.27
CA ALA A 129 -42.69 -32.68 -42.01
C ALA A 129 -43.21 -33.91 -41.22
N GLY A 130 -42.39 -34.96 -41.10
CA GLY A 130 -42.65 -36.14 -40.27
C GLY A 130 -42.09 -36.03 -38.85
N ASN A 131 -41.54 -34.87 -38.47
CA ASN A 131 -40.78 -34.67 -37.22
C ASN A 131 -39.59 -35.64 -37.10
N VAL A 132 -38.91 -35.92 -38.22
CA VAL A 132 -37.66 -36.66 -38.23
C VAL A 132 -36.51 -35.68 -38.43
N ALA A 133 -35.49 -35.77 -37.59
CA ALA A 133 -34.27 -34.98 -37.71
C ALA A 133 -33.58 -35.24 -39.05
N THR A 134 -33.23 -34.18 -39.78
CA THR A 134 -32.52 -34.29 -41.07
C THR A 134 -31.01 -34.43 -40.89
N GLY A 135 -30.51 -34.10 -39.68
CA GLY A 135 -29.08 -34.06 -39.35
C GLY A 135 -28.38 -32.75 -39.75
N LEU A 136 -29.10 -31.81 -40.36
CA LEU A 136 -28.59 -30.46 -40.61
C LEU A 136 -28.78 -29.57 -39.40
N THR A 137 -27.74 -28.78 -39.08
CA THR A 137 -27.75 -27.87 -37.95
C THR A 137 -27.41 -26.45 -38.39
N CYS A 138 -28.00 -25.48 -37.70
CA CYS A 138 -27.61 -24.08 -37.73
C CYS A 138 -27.07 -23.73 -36.35
N SER A 139 -25.78 -23.37 -36.30
CA SER A 139 -25.11 -22.91 -35.08
C SER A 139 -24.56 -21.51 -35.25
N PHE A 140 -24.70 -20.71 -34.21
CA PHE A 140 -24.12 -19.38 -34.11
C PHE A 140 -23.77 -19.07 -32.66
N ASP A 141 -22.85 -18.15 -32.47
CA ASP A 141 -22.38 -17.74 -31.14
C ASP A 141 -22.99 -16.41 -30.71
N VAL A 142 -23.42 -16.37 -29.46
CA VAL A 142 -23.82 -15.16 -28.74
C VAL A 142 -22.77 -14.87 -27.69
N THR A 143 -22.14 -13.70 -27.76
CA THR A 143 -21.19 -13.23 -26.75
C THR A 143 -21.83 -12.15 -25.89
N VAL A 144 -22.18 -12.49 -24.64
CA VAL A 144 -22.61 -11.49 -23.66
C VAL A 144 -21.36 -10.89 -22.99
N VAL A 145 -21.21 -9.57 -23.07
CA VAL A 145 -20.08 -8.83 -22.51
C VAL A 145 -20.53 -8.08 -21.27
N ASP A 146 -19.80 -8.25 -20.17
CA ASP A 146 -19.98 -7.40 -19.02
C ASP A 146 -19.31 -6.04 -19.26
N ASN A 147 -20.12 -4.99 -19.20
CA ASN A 147 -19.71 -3.61 -19.41
C ASN A 147 -20.14 -2.70 -18.25
N GLU A 148 -20.67 -3.28 -17.17
CA GLU A 148 -21.07 -2.53 -15.99
C GLU A 148 -19.87 -2.38 -15.07
N ALA A 149 -19.61 -1.17 -14.60
CA ALA A 149 -18.52 -0.95 -13.66
C ALA A 149 -18.91 -1.43 -12.26
N PRO A 150 -17.96 -1.94 -11.46
CA PRO A 150 -18.23 -2.30 -10.07
C PRO A 150 -18.69 -1.08 -9.26
N THR A 151 -19.38 -1.32 -8.15
CA THR A 151 -19.70 -0.29 -7.16
C THR A 151 -18.61 -0.25 -6.08
N ALA A 152 -17.82 0.83 -6.05
CA ALA A 152 -16.83 1.08 -5.00
C ALA A 152 -17.46 1.75 -3.78
N ILE A 153 -17.27 1.16 -2.60
CA ILE A 153 -17.77 1.68 -1.33
C ILE A 153 -16.61 1.75 -0.35
N CYS A 154 -16.29 2.96 0.13
CA CYS A 154 -15.17 3.20 1.03
C CYS A 154 -15.62 3.38 2.48
N GLN A 155 -14.70 3.13 3.41
CA GLN A 155 -14.78 3.54 4.80
C GLN A 155 -13.49 4.25 5.23
N ASP A 156 -13.64 5.21 6.14
CA ASP A 156 -12.51 5.89 6.77
C ASP A 156 -11.86 4.98 7.82
N THR A 157 -10.56 5.16 8.09
CA THR A 157 -9.84 4.37 9.08
C THR A 157 -8.73 5.16 9.78
N THR A 158 -8.29 4.68 10.93
CA THR A 158 -7.14 5.21 11.67
C THR A 158 -6.07 4.14 11.80
N ILE A 159 -4.83 4.49 11.49
CA ILE A 159 -3.67 3.61 11.55
C ILE A 159 -2.63 4.19 12.50
N TYR A 160 -2.08 3.33 13.36
CA TYR A 160 -1.04 3.69 14.32
C TYR A 160 0.33 3.28 13.79
N LEU A 161 1.32 4.17 13.90
CA LEU A 161 2.71 3.87 13.59
C LEU A 161 3.29 2.86 14.60
N ASP A 162 4.18 2.00 14.11
CA ASP A 162 4.95 1.07 14.93
C ASP A 162 6.17 1.76 15.58
N ALA A 163 6.92 1.00 16.39
CA ALA A 163 8.12 1.49 17.07
C ALA A 163 9.27 1.92 16.13
N ALA A 164 9.19 1.59 14.84
CA ALA A 164 10.11 2.07 13.81
C ALA A 164 9.56 3.28 13.04
N GLY A 165 8.38 3.79 13.43
CA GLY A 165 7.74 4.94 12.81
C GLY A 165 7.06 4.60 11.48
N ASN A 166 6.66 3.34 11.27
CA ASN A 166 6.03 2.88 10.03
C ASN A 166 4.67 2.23 10.27
N ALA A 167 3.81 2.26 9.26
CA ALA A 167 2.59 1.48 9.25
C ALA A 167 2.22 1.04 7.83
N THR A 168 1.28 0.10 7.75
CA THR A 168 0.78 -0.43 6.47
C THR A 168 -0.75 -0.40 6.43
N LEU A 169 -1.27 -0.24 5.22
CA LEU A 169 -2.69 -0.29 4.89
C LEU A 169 -2.90 -1.35 3.81
N THR A 170 -3.96 -2.14 3.99
CA THR A 170 -4.48 -3.04 2.97
C THR A 170 -5.74 -2.44 2.34
N ALA A 171 -6.07 -2.86 1.12
CA ALA A 171 -7.29 -2.40 0.46
C ALA A 171 -8.56 -2.74 1.25
N ALA A 172 -8.54 -3.85 2.00
CA ALA A 172 -9.65 -4.27 2.85
C ALA A 172 -9.90 -3.33 4.04
N ASP A 173 -8.88 -2.60 4.51
CA ASP A 173 -9.04 -1.70 5.66
C ASP A 173 -9.92 -0.48 5.33
N ILE A 174 -9.94 -0.06 4.05
CA ILE A 174 -10.75 1.06 3.55
C ILE A 174 -11.91 0.62 2.66
N ASP A 175 -12.12 -0.67 2.45
CA ASP A 175 -13.28 -1.20 1.72
C ASP A 175 -14.48 -1.39 2.66
N ASN A 176 -15.65 -0.97 2.19
CA ASN A 176 -16.91 -1.05 2.92
C ASN A 176 -17.95 -1.87 2.13
N GLY A 177 -17.48 -2.97 1.53
CA GLY A 177 -18.32 -3.91 0.79
C GLY A 177 -18.49 -3.54 -0.69
N SER A 178 -17.40 -3.12 -1.35
CA SER A 178 -17.41 -2.95 -2.81
C SER A 178 -17.82 -4.25 -3.51
N SER A 179 -18.62 -4.12 -4.56
CA SER A 179 -19.23 -5.28 -5.22
C SER A 179 -19.49 -5.04 -6.70
N ASP A 180 -19.63 -6.12 -7.45
CA ASP A 180 -20.02 -6.13 -8.85
C ASP A 180 -21.28 -7.00 -9.05
N ASN A 181 -22.01 -6.75 -10.13
CA ASN A 181 -23.24 -7.49 -10.47
C ASN A 181 -22.94 -8.91 -11.03
N CYS A 182 -21.77 -9.11 -11.65
CA CYS A 182 -21.43 -10.31 -12.40
C CYS A 182 -20.38 -11.17 -11.71
N SER A 183 -19.46 -10.54 -10.97
CA SER A 183 -18.22 -11.18 -10.54
C SER A 183 -17.75 -10.71 -9.17
N ALA A 184 -16.70 -11.37 -8.67
CA ALA A 184 -15.97 -10.87 -7.51
C ALA A 184 -15.04 -9.73 -7.96
N VAL A 185 -14.84 -8.76 -7.07
CA VAL A 185 -13.97 -7.61 -7.33
C VAL A 185 -12.55 -7.83 -6.80
N THR A 186 -11.59 -7.21 -7.47
CA THR A 186 -10.20 -7.06 -7.04
C THR A 186 -9.99 -5.66 -6.50
N LEU A 187 -9.35 -5.55 -5.33
CA LEU A 187 -9.15 -4.30 -4.62
C LEU A 187 -7.68 -3.90 -4.61
N THR A 188 -7.38 -2.64 -4.94
CA THR A 188 -6.04 -2.04 -4.79
C THR A 188 -6.14 -0.63 -4.24
N THR A 189 -5.07 -0.07 -3.70
CA THR A 189 -5.07 1.29 -3.12
C THR A 189 -3.96 2.16 -3.71
N SER A 190 -4.14 3.48 -3.63
CA SER A 190 -3.12 4.45 -4.07
C SER A 190 -1.88 4.49 -3.16
N GLN A 191 -1.99 4.01 -1.93
CA GLN A 191 -0.91 3.98 -0.94
C GLN A 191 -1.13 2.82 0.04
N THR A 192 -0.05 2.13 0.41
CA THR A 192 -0.08 0.96 1.30
C THR A 192 0.90 1.06 2.46
N THR A 193 1.75 2.08 2.48
CA THR A 193 2.78 2.29 3.51
C THR A 193 2.76 3.73 3.97
N PHE A 194 2.92 3.94 5.27
CA PHE A 194 2.94 5.24 5.91
C PHE A 194 4.13 5.33 6.87
N ASN A 195 4.61 6.54 7.11
CA ASN A 195 5.63 6.82 8.11
C ASN A 195 5.35 8.15 8.84
N CYS A 196 6.28 8.60 9.67
CA CYS A 196 6.17 9.84 10.43
C CYS A 196 5.95 11.12 9.60
N SER A 197 6.22 11.12 8.30
CA SER A 197 5.90 12.25 7.40
C SER A 197 4.43 12.28 6.96
N ASP A 198 3.70 11.17 7.14
CA ASP A 198 2.30 10.98 6.76
C ASP A 198 1.32 11.26 7.91
N LEU A 199 1.81 11.75 9.05
CA LEU A 199 1.01 12.04 10.23
C LEU A 199 -0.15 13.02 9.94
N GLY A 200 -1.33 12.70 10.49
CA GLY A 200 -2.58 13.42 10.23
C GLY A 200 -3.47 12.66 9.24
N THR A 201 -4.44 13.36 8.64
CA THR A 201 -5.43 12.75 7.74
C THR A 201 -5.01 12.89 6.28
N LEU A 202 -4.98 11.77 5.56
CA LEU A 202 -4.69 11.67 4.14
C LEU A 202 -5.87 11.07 3.37
N ASN A 203 -6.01 11.47 2.11
CA ASN A 203 -6.99 10.87 1.20
C ASN A 203 -6.34 9.70 0.46
N VAL A 204 -6.82 8.48 0.70
CA VAL A 204 -6.38 7.28 -0.01
C VAL A 204 -7.49 6.80 -0.94
N THR A 205 -7.15 6.57 -2.20
CA THR A 205 -8.10 6.07 -3.19
C THR A 205 -8.11 4.54 -3.18
N LEU A 206 -9.28 3.95 -3.02
CA LEU A 206 -9.55 2.52 -3.29
C LEU A 206 -9.94 2.37 -4.76
N TYR A 207 -9.25 1.49 -5.48
CA TYR A 207 -9.60 1.08 -6.84
C TYR A 207 -10.21 -0.32 -6.81
N VAL A 208 -11.31 -0.47 -7.53
CA VAL A 208 -12.09 -1.71 -7.61
C VAL A 208 -12.15 -2.11 -9.09
N GLU A 209 -11.72 -3.32 -9.40
CA GLU A 209 -11.74 -3.88 -10.75
C GLU A 209 -12.51 -5.21 -10.73
N ASP A 210 -13.43 -5.41 -11.66
CA ASP A 210 -14.15 -6.67 -11.80
C ASP A 210 -13.33 -7.72 -12.58
N ALA A 211 -13.89 -8.90 -12.85
CA ALA A 211 -13.19 -9.95 -13.61
C ALA A 211 -13.07 -9.66 -15.12
N TYR A 212 -13.75 -8.64 -15.61
CA TYR A 212 -13.88 -8.29 -17.03
C TYR A 212 -13.14 -6.98 -17.39
N GLY A 213 -12.48 -6.36 -16.41
CA GLY A 213 -11.66 -5.17 -16.55
C GLY A 213 -12.43 -3.85 -16.42
N ASN A 214 -13.70 -3.87 -15.99
CA ASN A 214 -14.40 -2.65 -15.64
C ASN A 214 -13.92 -2.16 -14.27
N THR A 215 -13.80 -0.85 -14.12
CA THR A 215 -13.18 -0.24 -12.94
C THR A 215 -14.04 0.86 -12.33
N SER A 216 -13.96 0.99 -11.01
CA SER A 216 -14.46 2.14 -10.27
C SER A 216 -13.53 2.47 -9.09
N SER A 217 -13.78 3.60 -8.44
CA SER A 217 -12.99 4.01 -7.29
C SER A 217 -13.79 4.87 -6.32
N CYS A 218 -13.32 4.91 -5.07
CA CYS A 218 -13.80 5.80 -4.03
C CYS A 218 -12.61 6.30 -3.20
N VAL A 219 -12.83 7.35 -2.40
CA VAL A 219 -11.82 7.95 -1.53
C VAL A 219 -12.19 7.70 -0.08
N ALA A 220 -11.22 7.25 0.71
CA ALA A 220 -11.30 7.12 2.16
C ALA A 220 -10.37 8.13 2.84
N ASN A 221 -10.79 8.67 3.97
CA ASN A 221 -9.91 9.41 4.87
C ASN A 221 -9.15 8.41 5.76
N VAL A 222 -7.84 8.41 5.65
CA VAL A 222 -6.94 7.59 6.48
C VAL A 222 -6.20 8.50 7.43
N THR A 223 -6.43 8.34 8.74
CA THR A 223 -5.74 9.12 9.76
C THR A 223 -4.56 8.35 10.32
N ILE A 224 -3.36 8.89 10.18
CA ILE A 224 -2.14 8.31 10.72
C ILE A 224 -1.82 8.99 12.06
N GLU A 225 -1.76 8.18 13.12
CA GLU A 225 -1.48 8.63 14.48
C GLU A 225 -0.19 8.02 15.02
N ASP A 226 0.51 8.78 15.86
CA ASP A 226 1.55 8.28 16.73
C ASP A 226 1.05 8.24 18.18
N SER A 227 1.11 7.07 18.79
CA SER A 227 0.66 6.83 20.17
C SER A 227 1.79 6.32 21.07
N ILE A 228 3.02 6.27 20.54
CA ILE A 228 4.18 5.76 21.23
C ILE A 228 4.86 6.95 21.94
N PRO A 229 4.96 6.95 23.28
CA PRO A 229 5.68 8.01 23.97
C PRO A 229 7.19 7.95 23.74
N PRO A 230 7.91 9.08 23.87
CA PRO A 230 9.36 9.12 23.79
C PRO A 230 10.04 8.16 24.77
N THR A 231 11.19 7.63 24.36
CA THR A 231 12.15 6.97 25.25
C THR A 231 13.12 8.01 25.79
N VAL A 232 13.04 8.29 27.09
CA VAL A 232 13.83 9.35 27.73
C VAL A 232 15.05 8.79 28.44
N ALA A 233 16.21 9.40 28.19
CA ALA A 233 17.46 9.06 28.83
C ALA A 233 18.01 10.30 29.56
N CYS A 234 18.39 10.12 30.83
CA CYS A 234 18.93 11.17 31.69
C CYS A 234 20.38 10.84 32.08
N GLN A 235 21.18 11.88 32.31
CA GLN A 235 22.49 11.77 32.97
C GLN A 235 22.58 12.69 34.19
N ASP A 236 23.30 12.23 35.21
CA ASP A 236 23.67 13.04 36.36
C ASP A 236 24.78 14.03 35.98
N ILE A 237 24.77 15.21 36.59
CA ILE A 237 25.78 16.27 36.33
C ILE A 237 26.24 16.94 37.64
N THR A 238 27.38 17.61 37.55
CA THR A 238 27.88 18.51 38.61
C THR A 238 27.98 19.93 38.06
N VAL A 239 27.46 20.91 38.79
CA VAL A 239 27.54 22.33 38.46
C VAL A 239 28.19 23.13 39.59
N GLN A 240 28.88 24.20 39.22
CA GLN A 240 29.60 25.06 40.15
C GLN A 240 28.86 26.40 40.28
N LEU A 241 28.70 26.89 41.50
CA LEU A 241 28.18 28.24 41.73
C LEU A 241 29.17 29.30 41.24
N ASP A 242 28.64 30.35 40.63
CA ASP A 242 29.42 31.53 40.23
C ASP A 242 29.74 32.45 41.43
N ALA A 243 30.46 33.55 41.17
CA ALA A 243 30.84 34.53 42.19
C ALA A 243 29.64 35.25 42.84
N SER A 244 28.45 35.16 42.24
CA SER A 244 27.19 35.66 42.81
C SER A 244 26.40 34.56 43.54
N GLY A 245 26.94 33.35 43.63
CA GLY A 245 26.32 32.21 44.29
C GLY A 245 25.23 31.54 43.46
N ASN A 246 25.28 31.62 42.13
CA ASN A 246 24.26 31.06 41.22
C ASN A 246 24.83 30.09 40.19
N ALA A 247 24.03 29.13 39.76
CA ALA A 247 24.28 28.26 38.61
C ALA A 247 23.00 28.02 37.82
N SER A 248 23.12 27.61 36.56
CA SER A 248 21.98 27.23 35.73
C SER A 248 22.31 26.04 34.85
N ILE A 249 21.28 25.28 34.49
CA ILE A 249 21.34 24.15 33.57
C ILE A 249 20.30 24.31 32.47
N THR A 250 20.49 23.57 31.40
CA THR A 250 19.59 23.43 30.27
C THR A 250 19.16 21.97 30.12
N THR A 251 18.13 21.72 29.32
CA THR A 251 17.70 20.34 29.01
C THR A 251 18.83 19.53 28.38
N GLY A 252 19.70 20.15 27.58
CA GLY A 252 20.83 19.47 26.93
C GLY A 252 21.94 19.04 27.89
N ASP A 253 21.99 19.60 29.11
CA ASP A 253 22.93 19.14 30.14
C ASP A 253 22.47 17.81 30.78
N ILE A 254 21.15 17.61 30.86
CA ILE A 254 20.51 16.44 31.49
C ILE A 254 20.16 15.35 30.48
N ASP A 255 19.78 15.71 29.25
CA ASP A 255 19.40 14.77 28.21
C ASP A 255 20.59 13.90 27.78
N PHE A 256 20.39 12.58 27.83
CA PHE A 256 21.39 11.58 27.46
C PHE A 256 20.98 10.80 26.20
N GLY A 257 20.47 11.53 25.20
CA GLY A 257 20.07 10.96 23.92
C GLY A 257 18.66 10.38 23.94
N SER A 258 17.70 11.15 24.48
CA SER A 258 16.29 10.82 24.36
C SER A 258 15.87 10.74 22.88
N VAL A 259 15.03 9.76 22.57
CA VAL A 259 14.57 9.48 21.20
C VAL A 259 13.08 9.17 21.18
N ASP A 260 12.51 9.26 19.99
CA ASP A 260 11.14 8.90 19.67
C ASP A 260 11.12 8.20 18.31
N ASN A 261 10.12 7.36 18.03
CA ASN A 261 9.94 6.70 16.73
C ASN A 261 9.69 7.70 15.60
N CYS A 262 9.15 8.88 15.93
CA CYS A 262 8.98 9.98 14.99
C CYS A 262 9.87 11.18 15.33
N ALA A 263 9.43 12.02 16.27
CA ALA A 263 10.15 13.24 16.59
C ALA A 263 9.75 13.81 17.95
N ILE A 264 10.76 14.31 18.66
CA ILE A 264 10.57 15.09 19.88
C ILE A 264 10.14 16.52 19.50
N ALA A 265 9.04 17.00 20.08
CA ALA A 265 8.62 18.40 19.93
C ALA A 265 9.39 19.33 20.86
N TYR A 266 9.42 19.01 22.16
CA TYR A 266 10.12 19.81 23.16
C TYR A 266 10.48 19.01 24.42
N MET A 267 11.42 19.58 25.16
CA MET A 267 11.90 19.08 26.45
C MET A 267 11.75 20.17 27.51
N SER A 268 11.58 19.78 28.78
CA SER A 268 11.51 20.72 29.90
C SER A 268 12.12 20.12 31.17
N LEU A 269 12.66 20.99 32.02
CA LEU A 269 13.13 20.67 33.36
C LEU A 269 12.21 21.32 34.40
N ASP A 270 11.98 20.65 35.52
CA ASP A 270 11.26 21.20 36.68
C ASP A 270 12.09 22.23 37.46
N GLN A 271 13.42 22.19 37.33
CA GLN A 271 14.35 23.15 37.91
C GLN A 271 15.53 23.43 36.95
N THR A 272 15.81 24.71 36.70
CA THR A 272 16.90 25.14 35.80
C THR A 272 17.93 26.06 36.45
N THR A 273 17.66 26.54 37.66
CA THR A 273 18.53 27.47 38.38
C THR A 273 18.81 26.96 39.79
N PHE A 274 20.03 27.21 40.26
CA PHE A 274 20.51 26.80 41.57
C PHE A 274 21.21 27.98 42.23
N ASN A 275 21.16 28.03 43.56
CA ASN A 275 21.92 28.98 44.35
C ASN A 275 22.56 28.29 45.57
N CYS A 276 23.12 29.07 46.50
CA CYS A 276 23.73 28.56 47.72
C CYS A 276 22.82 27.65 48.58
N ALA A 277 21.49 27.78 48.50
CA ALA A 277 20.56 26.88 49.20
C ALA A 277 20.47 25.48 48.56
N ASN A 278 20.96 25.34 47.34
CA ASN A 278 20.97 24.10 46.57
C ASN A 278 22.30 23.35 46.65
N VAL A 279 23.31 23.81 47.40
CA VAL A 279 24.59 23.08 47.52
C VAL A 279 24.35 21.64 47.98
N GLY A 280 24.95 20.68 47.28
CA GLY A 280 24.71 19.24 47.41
C GLY A 280 23.87 18.67 46.27
N ASN A 281 23.23 17.53 46.51
CA ASN A 281 22.49 16.80 45.47
C ASN A 281 21.06 17.32 45.35
N ASN A 282 20.64 17.65 44.13
CA ASN A 282 19.28 18.04 43.79
C ASN A 282 18.73 17.05 42.76
N THR A 283 17.49 16.59 42.92
CA THR A 283 16.83 15.77 41.90
C THR A 283 16.10 16.69 40.93
N VAL A 284 16.39 16.54 39.64
CA VAL A 284 15.75 17.28 38.55
C VAL A 284 15.04 16.29 37.64
N THR A 285 13.83 16.63 37.22
CA THR A 285 13.01 15.83 36.30
C THR A 285 13.07 16.41 34.90
N LEU A 286 13.56 15.62 33.94
CA LEU A 286 13.45 15.89 32.51
C LEU A 286 12.15 15.30 31.97
N SER A 287 11.28 16.15 31.43
CA SER A 287 10.06 15.75 30.72
C SER A 287 10.22 16.00 29.22
N VAL A 288 9.90 15.00 28.40
CA VAL A 288 10.02 15.03 26.94
C VAL A 288 8.66 14.77 26.32
N THR A 289 8.27 15.61 25.35
CA THR A 289 7.01 15.52 24.62
C THR A 289 7.29 15.37 23.13
N ASP A 290 6.67 14.39 22.48
CA ASP A 290 6.76 14.21 21.02
C ASP A 290 5.88 15.21 20.24
N ILE A 291 5.90 15.13 18.91
CA ILE A 291 5.09 15.96 18.01
C ILE A 291 3.59 15.66 18.04
N MET A 292 3.17 14.54 18.63
CA MET A 292 1.77 14.15 18.82
C MET A 292 1.25 14.40 20.24
N GLY A 293 2.10 14.92 21.13
CA GLY A 293 1.76 15.23 22.51
C GLY A 293 1.89 14.06 23.48
N ASN A 294 2.47 12.92 23.07
CA ASN A 294 2.81 11.85 24.00
C ASN A 294 4.01 12.27 24.85
N THR A 295 3.97 11.96 26.15
CA THR A 295 4.96 12.44 27.12
C THR A 295 5.59 11.32 27.92
N SER A 296 6.88 11.43 28.17
CA SER A 296 7.64 10.58 29.09
C SER A 296 8.63 11.43 29.90
N SER A 297 9.14 10.89 31.01
CA SER A 297 10.09 11.61 31.87
C SER A 297 11.12 10.69 32.52
N CYS A 298 12.29 11.25 32.85
CA CYS A 298 13.28 10.62 33.75
C CYS A 298 13.82 11.64 34.75
N THR A 299 14.53 11.17 35.77
CA THR A 299 15.17 12.01 36.79
C THR A 299 16.69 11.91 36.72
N ALA A 300 17.37 13.02 36.97
CA ALA A 300 18.81 13.11 37.13
C ALA A 300 19.18 13.77 38.47
N THR A 301 20.36 13.44 38.97
CA THR A 301 20.98 14.11 40.12
C THR A 301 21.88 15.25 39.64
N VAL A 302 21.57 16.47 40.06
CA VAL A 302 22.42 17.65 39.86
C VAL A 302 23.15 17.95 41.16
N THR A 303 24.45 17.70 41.17
CA THR A 303 25.34 18.01 42.29
C THR A 303 25.81 19.45 42.18
N VAL A 304 25.36 20.32 43.07
CA VAL A 304 25.77 21.73 43.11
C VAL A 304 26.92 21.89 44.10
N GLU A 305 28.03 22.41 43.62
CA GLU A 305 29.23 22.65 44.42
C GLU A 305 29.51 24.14 44.54
N ASP A 306 29.99 24.53 45.73
CA ASP A 306 30.60 25.83 45.96
C ASP A 306 32.11 25.65 46.18
N ASN A 307 32.88 26.05 45.18
CA ASN A 307 34.34 25.93 45.17
C ASN A 307 35.03 27.31 45.19
N ILE A 308 34.28 28.38 45.47
CA ILE A 308 34.85 29.72 45.63
C ILE A 308 35.33 29.85 47.08
N ALA A 309 36.59 30.22 47.25
CA ALA A 309 37.15 30.39 48.59
C ALA A 309 36.67 31.72 49.20
N PRO A 310 36.35 31.77 50.51
CA PRO A 310 35.98 33.01 51.17
C PRO A 310 37.16 33.99 51.20
N THR A 311 36.83 35.28 51.15
CA THR A 311 37.78 36.38 51.28
C THR A 311 37.72 36.99 52.68
N ILE A 312 38.86 37.50 53.18
CA ILE A 312 38.94 38.20 54.46
C ILE A 312 39.61 39.57 54.26
N ALA A 313 39.00 40.61 54.83
CA ALA A 313 39.59 41.94 54.92
C ALA A 313 40.07 42.19 56.35
N CYS A 314 41.39 42.30 56.53
CA CYS A 314 42.01 42.56 57.83
C CYS A 314 42.22 44.07 58.06
N PRO A 315 42.19 44.54 59.32
CA PRO A 315 42.68 45.87 59.65
C PRO A 315 44.17 46.01 59.33
N THR A 316 44.63 47.24 59.12
CA THR A 316 46.07 47.54 59.02
C THR A 316 46.77 47.32 60.36
N ASP A 317 48.06 47.01 60.32
CA ASP A 317 48.88 46.89 61.53
C ASP A 317 48.81 48.17 62.38
N ILE A 318 48.64 47.98 63.70
CA ILE A 318 48.59 49.07 64.68
C ILE A 318 49.84 49.01 65.54
N ILE A 319 50.53 50.16 65.66
CA ILE A 319 51.69 50.32 66.53
C ILE A 319 51.31 51.35 67.61
N LEU A 320 51.25 50.91 68.86
CA LEU A 320 50.92 51.75 70.01
C LEU A 320 51.92 51.51 71.14
N SER A 321 52.26 52.56 71.90
CA SER A 321 53.08 52.45 73.11
C SER A 321 52.20 52.13 74.33
N ASN A 322 52.81 51.62 75.41
CA ASN A 322 52.11 51.40 76.67
C ASN A 322 51.58 52.72 77.26
N ASP A 323 50.49 52.62 78.03
CA ASP A 323 49.98 53.76 78.77
C ASP A 323 50.96 54.18 79.88
N ALA A 324 51.00 55.48 80.18
CA ALA A 324 51.97 56.04 81.11
C ALA A 324 51.83 55.41 82.52
N GLY A 325 52.89 54.69 82.94
CA GLY A 325 52.93 54.02 84.23
C GLY A 325 52.24 52.64 84.28
N GLN A 326 51.77 52.12 83.14
CA GLN A 326 51.21 50.77 82.99
C GLN A 326 52.09 49.91 82.06
N CYS A 327 51.88 48.58 82.07
CA CYS A 327 52.55 47.64 81.17
C CYS A 327 51.67 47.20 79.99
N ASP A 328 50.48 47.79 79.85
CA ASP A 328 49.48 47.50 78.83
C ASP A 328 49.09 48.79 78.07
N ALA A 329 48.35 48.60 76.98
CA ALA A 329 47.66 49.67 76.26
C ALA A 329 46.38 49.09 75.65
N VAL A 330 45.27 49.82 75.78
CA VAL A 330 44.01 49.45 75.12
C VAL A 330 44.11 49.77 73.64
N VAL A 331 43.97 48.77 72.77
CA VAL A 331 43.98 48.95 71.32
C VAL A 331 42.57 48.75 70.74
N THR A 332 42.12 49.67 69.90
CA THR A 332 40.83 49.56 69.20
C THR A 332 41.04 49.50 67.69
N TRP A 333 40.38 48.56 67.02
CA TRP A 333 40.42 48.40 65.56
C TRP A 333 39.04 48.05 65.02
N THR A 334 38.85 48.26 63.71
CA THR A 334 37.70 47.71 62.99
C THR A 334 37.88 46.20 62.87
N ALA A 335 36.93 45.42 63.37
CA ALA A 335 36.99 43.96 63.29
C ALA A 335 37.14 43.49 61.82
N PRO A 336 37.93 42.43 61.56
CA PRO A 336 38.04 41.86 60.23
C PRO A 336 36.68 41.39 59.71
N THR A 337 36.43 41.59 58.41
CA THR A 337 35.20 41.16 57.75
C THR A 337 35.50 40.03 56.77
N GLY A 338 34.78 38.91 56.89
CA GLY A 338 34.80 37.80 55.93
C GLY A 338 33.65 37.93 54.94
N ALA A 339 33.89 37.63 53.68
CA ALA A 339 32.87 37.64 52.63
C ALA A 339 33.05 36.41 51.73
N ASP A 340 31.93 35.83 51.32
CA ASP A 340 31.87 34.65 50.48
C ASP A 340 30.60 34.70 49.61
N ASN A 341 30.60 34.02 48.47
CA ASN A 341 29.44 33.97 47.57
C ASN A 341 28.29 33.18 48.22
N CYS A 342 28.61 32.20 49.07
CA CYS A 342 27.66 31.50 49.92
C CYS A 342 27.86 31.81 51.41
N ALA A 343 26.80 31.66 52.21
CA ALA A 343 26.90 31.88 53.64
C ALA A 343 27.78 30.80 54.28
N GLY A 344 28.79 31.19 55.06
CA GLY A 344 29.68 30.20 55.71
C GLY A 344 31.03 30.74 56.17
N ALA A 345 31.45 31.92 55.69
CA ALA A 345 32.69 32.53 56.15
C ALA A 345 32.65 32.83 57.67
N VAL A 346 33.48 32.11 58.43
CA VAL A 346 33.69 32.35 59.86
C VAL A 346 35.02 33.07 60.04
N VAL A 347 34.96 34.26 60.64
CA VAL A 347 36.15 34.99 61.05
C VAL A 347 36.41 34.71 62.52
N THR A 348 37.62 34.25 62.83
CA THR A 348 38.11 34.09 64.20
C THR A 348 39.25 35.05 64.46
N SER A 349 39.32 35.59 65.67
CA SER A 349 40.41 36.47 66.10
C SER A 349 40.99 35.95 67.42
N SER A 350 42.28 36.23 67.65
CA SER A 350 42.93 35.91 68.93
C SER A 350 42.58 36.93 70.03
N HIS A 351 42.17 38.14 69.64
CA HIS A 351 41.78 39.25 70.51
C HIS A 351 40.61 40.01 69.90
N ASN A 352 39.84 40.71 70.73
CA ASN A 352 38.74 41.59 70.36
C ASN A 352 39.15 43.06 70.52
N PRO A 353 38.52 43.99 69.75
CA PRO A 353 38.77 45.41 69.92
C PRO A 353 38.53 45.85 71.37
N GLY A 354 39.55 46.44 72.00
CA GLY A 354 39.50 46.88 73.39
C GLY A 354 40.03 45.88 74.42
N ASP A 355 40.52 44.71 74.00
CA ASP A 355 41.28 43.80 74.87
C ASP A 355 42.59 44.47 75.34
N THR A 356 43.01 44.17 76.58
CA THR A 356 44.25 44.64 77.25
C THR A 356 45.23 43.51 77.49
#